data_AF-A0A8J6XLC0-F1
#
_entry.id   AF-A0A8J6XLC0-F1
#
_cell.length_a   1.000
_cell.length_b   1.000
_cell.length_c   1.000
_cell.angle_alpha   90.00
_cell.angle_beta   90.00
_cell.angle_gamma   90.00
#
_symmetry.space_group_name_H-M   'P 1'
#
loop_
_entity.id
_entity.type
_entity.pdbx_description
1 polymer ?
#
loop_
_entity_poly.entity_id
_entity_poly.type
_entity_poly.pdbx_seq_one_letter_code
_entity_poly.pdbx_strand_id
1 'polypeptide(L)'
;MIISEQVVEALRADIQRVLEVFKVEGVAKSDSPYSDLNISDIAVIMFIGQRQTCIVREVAEHLRLPLTTVSSIVERLVRRELVQRDRTETFLKRKSRSDRQY
;
A
#
# COMPACT_ATOMS: atom_id res chain seq x y z
N MET A 1 2.11 -11.30 -30.52
CA MET A 1 2.65 -11.83 -29.24
C MET A 1 1.72 -12.93 -28.78
N ILE A 2 2.23 -14.15 -28.57
CA ILE A 2 1.45 -15.27 -28.03
C ILE A 2 2.09 -15.62 -26.68
N ILE A 3 1.30 -15.61 -25.62
CA ILE A 3 1.72 -16.05 -24.27
C ILE A 3 1.41 -17.54 -24.18
N SER A 4 2.34 -18.35 -23.68
CA SER A 4 2.10 -19.79 -23.51
C SER A 4 1.15 -20.03 -22.34
N GLU A 5 0.25 -20.99 -22.51
CA GLU A 5 -0.74 -21.38 -21.49
C GLU A 5 -0.08 -21.79 -20.16
N GLN A 6 1.09 -22.40 -20.23
CA GLN A 6 1.89 -22.77 -19.06
C GLN A 6 2.33 -21.55 -18.23
N VAL A 7 2.67 -20.42 -18.88
CA VAL A 7 3.05 -19.18 -18.17
C VAL A 7 1.84 -18.57 -17.47
N VAL A 8 0.66 -18.63 -18.11
CA VAL A 8 -0.59 -18.13 -17.52
C VAL A 8 -0.95 -18.95 -16.29
N GLU A 9 -0.88 -20.28 -16.38
CA GLU A 9 -1.26 -21.16 -15.27
C GLU A 9 -0.25 -21.18 -14.12
N ALA A 10 1.05 -21.09 -14.42
CA ALA A 10 2.07 -20.92 -13.37
C ALA A 10 1.86 -19.61 -12.60
N LEU A 11 1.64 -18.50 -13.33
CA LEU A 11 1.40 -17.20 -12.71
C LEU A 11 0.08 -17.19 -11.91
N ARG A 12 -0.98 -17.82 -12.43
CA ARG A 12 -2.25 -17.97 -11.72
C ARG A 12 -2.05 -18.73 -10.41
N ALA A 13 -1.35 -19.86 -10.45
CA ALA A 13 -1.10 -20.69 -9.26
C ALA A 13 -0.26 -19.94 -8.21
N ASP A 14 0.76 -19.20 -8.64
CA ASP A 14 1.60 -18.41 -7.73
C ASP A 14 0.82 -17.25 -7.09
N ILE A 15 0.03 -16.52 -7.89
CA ILE A 15 -0.86 -15.47 -7.38
C ILE A 15 -1.89 -16.07 -6.42
N GLN A 16 -2.44 -17.24 -6.73
CA GLN A 16 -3.44 -17.89 -5.89
C GLN A 16 -2.87 -18.34 -4.55
N ARG A 17 -1.64 -18.87 -4.50
CA ARG A 17 -0.96 -19.19 -3.22
C ARG A 17 -0.73 -17.94 -2.37
N VAL A 18 -0.33 -16.83 -3.00
CA VAL A 18 -0.19 -15.55 -2.31
C VAL A 18 -1.55 -15.11 -1.73
N LEU A 19 -2.61 -15.15 -2.54
CA LEU A 19 -3.97 -14.80 -2.11
C LEU A 19 -4.52 -15.71 -1.01
N GLU A 20 -4.20 -17.00 -1.02
CA GLU A 20 -4.62 -17.97 -0.01
C GLU A 20 -3.94 -17.71 1.34
N VAL A 21 -2.64 -17.40 1.35
CA VAL A 21 -1.93 -16.98 2.56
C VAL A 21 -2.54 -15.70 3.14
N PHE A 22 -2.91 -14.73 2.30
CA PHE A 22 -3.60 -13.52 2.75
C PHE A 22 -5.07 -13.75 3.18
N LYS A 23 -5.77 -14.74 2.61
CA LYS A 23 -7.13 -15.13 3.04
C LYS A 23 -7.17 -15.69 4.47
N VAL A 24 -6.11 -16.37 4.92
CA VAL A 24 -6.04 -16.91 6.29
C VAL A 24 -6.10 -15.78 7.34
N GLU A 25 -5.64 -14.57 7.01
CA GLU A 25 -5.79 -13.39 7.87
C GLU A 25 -7.13 -12.66 7.66
N GLY A 26 -7.70 -12.68 6.44
CA GLY A 26 -8.96 -12.01 6.10
C GLY A 26 -10.25 -12.73 6.52
N VAL A 27 -10.23 -14.06 6.66
CA VAL A 27 -11.41 -14.85 7.09
C VAL A 27 -11.63 -14.77 8.61
N ALA A 28 -10.66 -14.27 9.37
CA ALA A 28 -10.73 -14.14 10.83
C ALA A 28 -11.19 -12.75 11.29
N LYS A 29 -12.31 -12.24 10.75
CA LYS A 29 -13.31 -11.33 11.39
C LYS A 29 -14.02 -10.49 10.32
N SER A 30 -15.29 -10.81 10.08
CA SER A 30 -16.23 -9.97 9.33
C SER A 30 -16.47 -8.58 9.96
N ASP A 31 -16.00 -8.34 11.18
CA ASP A 31 -16.01 -7.04 11.88
C ASP A 31 -14.62 -6.36 11.92
N SER A 32 -13.65 -6.85 11.15
CA SER A 32 -12.31 -6.25 11.12
C SER A 32 -12.30 -4.99 10.27
N PRO A 33 -11.68 -3.87 10.71
CA PRO A 33 -11.50 -2.69 9.86
C PRO A 33 -10.62 -2.98 8.63
N TYR A 34 -10.04 -4.18 8.55
CA TYR A 34 -9.17 -4.65 7.47
C TYR A 34 -9.87 -5.58 6.46
N SER A 35 -11.13 -5.96 6.68
CA SER A 35 -11.84 -6.96 5.86
C SER A 35 -11.90 -6.62 4.36
N ASP A 36 -11.98 -5.32 4.05
CA ASP A 36 -12.12 -4.80 2.68
C ASP A 36 -10.81 -4.18 2.13
N LEU A 37 -9.64 -4.60 2.63
CA LEU A 37 -8.37 -4.16 2.06
C LEU A 37 -7.99 -5.02 0.86
N ASN A 38 -7.73 -4.38 -0.28
CA ASN A 38 -7.11 -5.05 -1.42
C ASN A 38 -5.58 -5.02 -1.31
N ILE A 39 -4.90 -5.76 -2.19
CA ILE A 39 -3.43 -5.86 -2.20
C ILE A 39 -2.76 -4.48 -2.32
N SER A 40 -3.32 -3.56 -3.11
CA SER A 40 -2.74 -2.22 -3.28
C SER A 40 -2.90 -1.37 -2.02
N ASP A 41 -4.01 -1.50 -1.30
CA ASP A 41 -4.23 -0.86 0.00
C ASP A 41 -3.19 -1.35 1.02
N ILE A 42 -2.98 -2.67 1.09
CA ILE A 42 -1.99 -3.31 1.98
C ILE A 42 -0.58 -2.83 1.64
N ALA A 43 -0.20 -2.82 0.35
CA ALA A 43 1.12 -2.39 -0.09
C ALA A 43 1.42 -0.92 0.28
N VAL A 44 0.42 -0.04 0.14
CA VAL A 44 0.53 1.36 0.58
C VAL A 44 0.69 1.46 2.10
N ILE A 45 -0.12 0.73 2.87
CA ILE A 45 -0.02 0.72 4.34
C ILE A 45 1.35 0.22 4.79
N MET A 46 1.85 -0.88 4.21
CA MET A 46 3.16 -1.45 4.56
C MET A 46 4.29 -0.46 4.26
N PHE A 47 4.25 0.21 3.10
CA PHE A 47 5.26 1.19 2.76
C PHE A 47 5.24 2.41 3.69
N ILE A 48 4.05 2.92 4.03
CA ILE A 48 3.90 4.00 5.01
C ILE A 48 4.38 3.53 6.39
N GLY A 49 4.05 2.31 6.82
CA GLY A 49 4.48 1.78 8.11
C GLY A 49 6.01 1.63 8.25
N GLN A 50 6.71 1.31 7.16
CA GLN A 50 8.17 1.25 7.13
C GLN A 50 8.84 2.63 7.20
N ARG A 51 8.12 3.69 6.84
CA ARG A 51 8.62 5.07 6.84
C ARG A 51 7.78 5.92 7.78
N GLN A 52 8.30 6.20 8.98
CA GLN A 52 7.61 7.02 10.01
C GLN A 52 6.90 8.25 9.45
N THR A 53 7.45 8.87 8.39
CA THR A 53 6.74 9.83 7.54
C THR A 53 7.15 9.67 6.07
N CYS A 54 6.20 9.75 5.13
CA CYS A 54 6.49 9.77 3.69
C CYS A 54 5.49 10.67 2.92
N ILE A 55 5.88 11.12 1.72
CA ILE A 55 4.97 11.82 0.81
C ILE A 55 4.35 10.86 -0.20
N VAL A 56 3.14 11.18 -0.68
CA VAL A 56 2.38 10.36 -1.65
C VAL A 56 3.19 10.05 -2.92
N ARG A 57 4.07 10.96 -3.34
CA ARG A 57 4.98 10.75 -4.48
C ARG A 57 5.98 9.62 -4.23
N GLU A 58 6.57 9.53 -3.04
CA GLU A 58 7.52 8.47 -2.68
C GLU A 58 6.83 7.10 -2.71
N VAL A 59 5.57 7.04 -2.26
CA VAL A 59 4.75 5.82 -2.34
C VAL A 59 4.51 5.40 -3.80
N ALA A 60 4.15 6.34 -4.66
CA ALA A 60 3.91 6.09 -6.09
C ALA A 60 5.16 5.60 -6.82
N GLU A 61 6.31 6.22 -6.56
CA GLU A 61 7.59 5.81 -7.13
C GLU A 61 8.01 4.42 -6.66
N HIS A 62 7.87 4.13 -5.36
CA HIS A 62 8.25 2.82 -4.81
C HIS A 62 7.37 1.68 -5.34
N LEU A 63 6.05 1.89 -5.36
CA LEU A 63 5.10 0.87 -5.83
C LEU A 63 4.96 0.83 -7.35
N ARG A 64 5.62 1.74 -8.08
CA ARG A 64 5.53 1.92 -9.54
C ARG A 64 4.07 2.05 -10.02
N LEU A 65 3.27 2.78 -9.26
CA LEU A 65 1.86 3.06 -9.57
C LEU A 65 1.69 4.50 -10.01
N PRO A 66 0.68 4.82 -10.85
CA PRO A 66 0.34 6.19 -11.17
C PRO A 66 0.04 7.01 -9.91
N LEU A 67 0.51 8.26 -9.87
CA LEU A 67 0.30 9.15 -8.72
C LEU A 67 -1.19 9.34 -8.39
N THR A 68 -2.05 9.37 -9.41
CA THR A 68 -3.50 9.44 -9.27
C THR A 68 -4.07 8.23 -8.55
N THR A 69 -3.64 7.03 -8.93
CA THR A 69 -4.03 5.77 -8.28
C THR A 69 -3.62 5.75 -6.81
N VAL A 70 -2.37 6.11 -6.51
CA VAL A 70 -1.89 6.15 -5.12
C VAL A 70 -2.62 7.22 -4.31
N SER A 71 -2.91 8.38 -4.91
CA SER A 71 -3.69 9.43 -4.24
C SER A 71 -5.09 8.94 -3.87
N SER A 72 -5.77 8.22 -4.77
CA SER A 72 -7.07 7.62 -4.50
C SER A 72 -7.01 6.52 -3.44
N ILE A 73 -5.96 5.69 -3.44
CA ILE A 73 -5.74 4.67 -2.40
C ILE A 73 -5.54 5.35 -1.04
N VAL A 74 -4.65 6.33 -0.94
CA VAL A 74 -4.38 7.07 0.30
C VAL A 74 -5.63 7.78 0.79
N GLU A 75 -6.40 8.42 -0.09
CA GLU A 75 -7.66 9.06 0.30
C GLU A 75 -8.67 8.06 0.88
N ARG A 76 -8.82 6.89 0.24
CA ARG A 76 -9.67 5.81 0.75
C ARG A 76 -9.19 5.31 2.12
N LEU A 77 -7.89 5.14 2.30
CA LEU A 77 -7.30 4.71 3.58
C LEU A 77 -7.48 5.75 4.69
N VAL A 78 -7.36 7.05 4.37
CA VAL A 78 -7.62 8.15 5.31
C VAL A 78 -9.09 8.20 5.72
N ARG A 79 -10.02 8.05 4.76
CA ARG A 79 -11.46 8.00 5.05
C ARG A 79 -11.84 6.83 5.96
N ARG A 80 -11.05 5.74 5.94
CA ARG A 80 -11.20 4.57 6.82
C ARG A 80 -10.41 4.69 8.12
N GLU A 81 -9.77 5.83 8.39
CA GLU A 81 -8.95 6.08 9.57
C GLU A 81 -7.74 5.14 9.71
N LEU A 82 -7.33 4.48 8.62
CA LEU A 82 -6.19 3.55 8.59
C LEU A 82 -4.85 4.27 8.34
N VAL A 83 -4.90 5.47 7.78
CA VAL A 83 -3.74 6.33 7.51
C VAL A 83 -4.10 7.74 7.93
N GLN A 84 -3.17 8.44 8.58
CA GLN A 84 -3.31 9.88 8.85
C GLN A 84 -2.50 10.69 7.85
N ARG A 85 -3.09 11.81 7.38
CA ARG A 85 -2.44 12.73 6.45
C ARG A 85 -2.17 14.06 7.14
N ASP A 86 -0.90 14.37 7.35
CA ASP A 86 -0.48 15.71 7.78
C ASP A 86 -0.46 16.69 6.60
N ARG A 87 -0.79 17.96 6.85
CA ARG A 87 -0.62 19.03 5.86
C ARG A 87 0.87 19.30 5.62
N THR A 88 1.24 19.51 4.36
CA THR A 88 2.62 19.59 3.86
C THR A 88 3.51 20.60 4.59
N GLU A 89 2.95 21.71 5.10
CA GLU A 89 3.69 22.70 5.90
C GLU A 89 4.29 22.13 7.20
N THR A 90 3.61 21.19 7.84
CA THR A 90 4.09 20.51 9.04
C THR A 90 5.13 19.43 8.68
N PHE A 91 4.99 18.81 7.51
CA PHE A 91 5.90 17.77 7.01
C PHE A 91 7.30 18.32 6.68
N LEU A 92 7.39 19.47 5.99
CA LEU A 92 8.67 20.09 5.62
C LEU A 92 9.50 20.48 6.87
N LYS A 93 8.85 20.99 7.92
CA LYS A 93 9.52 21.36 9.17
C LYS A 93 10.09 20.16 9.94
N ARG A 94 9.47 18.98 9.83
CA ARG A 94 9.93 17.75 10.50
C ARG A 94 11.06 17.06 9.73
N LYS A 95 10.97 16.97 8.39
CA LYS A 95 12.01 16.38 7.54
C LYS A 95 13.34 17.15 7.64
N SER A 96 13.30 18.50 7.61
CA SER A 96 14.50 19.34 7.77
C SER A 96 15.19 19.23 9.14
N ARG A 97 14.53 18.70 10.17
CA ARG A 97 15.15 18.42 11.48
C ARG A 97 15.79 17.04 11.52
N SER A 98 15.19 16.05 10.84
CA SER A 98 15.72 14.69 10.77
C SER A 98 16.96 14.59 9.86
N ASP A 99 16.98 15.32 8.74
CA ASP A 99 18.10 15.32 7.77
C ASP A 99 19.35 16.08 8.27
N ARG A 100 19.29 16.76 9.44
CA ARG A 100 20.43 17.45 10.06
C ARG A 100 21.16 16.63 11.14
N GLN A 101 20.72 15.40 11.40
CA GLN A 101 21.33 14.53 12.41
C GLN A 101 22.25 13.44 11.84
N TYR A 102 22.64 13.54 10.56
CA TYR A 102 23.69 12.72 9.95
C TYR A 102 24.76 13.59 9.32
#